data_AF-A0A920J8C4-F1
#
_entry.id   AF-A0A920J8C4-F1
#
_cell.length_a   1.000
_cell.length_b   1.000
_cell.length_c   1.000
_cell.angle_alpha   90.00
_cell.angle_beta   90.00
_cell.angle_gamma   90.00
#
_symmetry.space_group_name_H-M   'P 1'
#
loop_
_entity.id
_entity.type
_entity.pdbx_description
1 polymer ?
#
loop_
_entity_poly.entity_id
_entity_poly.type
_entity_poly.pdbx_seq_one_letter_code
_entity_poly.pdbx_strand_id
1 'polypeptide(L)'
;MGYLAAKTDTVQIGSGILPIYSRTPTLLAMTAVGMDEISNGRFVLGLGASGPQVIEGFHGIPYKAPLGHTREAIEICRKVWKREEKLTYDGKYYTLPLPEDQGTGLGKPLKIITHPLRPNIPIHIASLGPKNVELTAELAEGWLPTLFHARQSRSRIW
;
A
#
# COMPACT_ATOMS: atom_id res chain seq x y z
N MET A 1 0.84 -14.25 -8.64
CA MET A 1 -0.13 -14.29 -7.53
C MET A 1 -1.49 -14.81 -7.98
N GLY A 2 -2.16 -14.20 -8.98
CA GLY A 2 -3.49 -14.66 -9.43
C GLY A 2 -3.57 -16.15 -9.83
N TYR A 3 -2.55 -16.67 -10.52
CA TYR A 3 -2.47 -18.12 -10.80
C TYR A 3 -2.49 -18.98 -9.54
N LEU A 4 -1.71 -18.61 -8.51
CA LEU A 4 -1.69 -19.35 -7.24
C LEU A 4 -3.02 -19.23 -6.50
N ALA A 5 -3.66 -18.06 -6.54
CA ALA A 5 -4.98 -17.85 -5.94
C ALA A 5 -6.03 -18.77 -6.56
N ALA A 6 -6.00 -18.95 -7.89
CA ALA A 6 -6.90 -19.86 -8.60
C ALA A 6 -6.57 -21.35 -8.44
N LYS A 7 -5.40 -21.70 -7.88
CA LYS A 7 -4.94 -23.09 -7.71
C LYS A 7 -4.88 -23.55 -6.25
N THR A 8 -5.31 -22.70 -5.33
CA THR A 8 -5.26 -22.97 -3.89
C THR A 8 -6.52 -22.43 -3.24
N ASP A 9 -6.99 -23.11 -2.18
CA ASP A 9 -8.26 -22.75 -1.54
C ASP A 9 -8.09 -22.19 -0.12
N THR A 10 -6.97 -22.50 0.55
CA THR A 10 -6.79 -22.22 1.99
C THR A 10 -5.60 -21.34 2.32
N VAL A 11 -4.52 -21.43 1.54
CA VAL A 11 -3.27 -20.70 1.86
C VAL A 11 -3.44 -19.19 1.70
N GLN A 12 -2.92 -18.39 2.62
CA GLN A 12 -2.88 -16.93 2.42
C GLN A 12 -1.89 -16.58 1.31
N ILE A 13 -2.20 -15.55 0.53
CA ILE A 13 -1.35 -15.07 -0.56
C ILE A 13 -1.07 -13.61 -0.31
N GLY A 14 0.19 -13.23 -0.24
CA GLY A 14 0.56 -11.84 -0.04
C GLY A 14 1.66 -11.39 -0.99
N SER A 15 1.73 -10.08 -1.22
CA SER A 15 2.91 -9.47 -1.80
C SER A 15 4.00 -9.30 -0.74
N GLY A 16 5.27 -9.53 -1.11
CA GLY A 16 6.41 -9.28 -0.23
C GLY A 16 7.55 -8.58 -0.96
N ILE A 17 7.37 -7.37 -1.51
CA ILE A 17 6.31 -6.38 -1.32
C ILE A 17 5.91 -5.74 -2.67
N LEU A 18 4.88 -4.89 -2.68
CA LEU A 18 4.63 -3.96 -3.78
C LEU A 18 5.24 -2.58 -3.45
N PRO A 19 6.06 -1.98 -4.33
CA PRO A 19 6.68 -0.68 -4.07
C PRO A 19 5.67 0.47 -4.21
N ILE A 20 5.60 1.34 -3.21
CA ILE A 20 4.65 2.47 -3.14
C ILE A 20 4.97 3.61 -4.11
N TYR A 21 6.24 3.76 -4.51
CA TYR A 21 6.65 4.85 -5.39
C TYR A 21 6.33 4.57 -6.86
N SER A 22 6.44 3.31 -7.30
CA SER A 22 6.24 2.97 -8.71
C SER A 22 4.78 2.66 -9.06
N ARG A 23 3.85 2.84 -8.12
CA ARG A 23 2.42 2.53 -8.27
C ARG A 23 1.60 3.56 -7.54
N THR A 24 0.62 4.15 -8.22
CA THR A 24 -0.29 5.09 -7.55
C THR A 24 -1.09 4.37 -6.44
N PRO A 25 -1.45 5.06 -5.36
CA PRO A 25 -2.24 4.45 -4.28
C PRO A 25 -3.54 3.81 -4.74
N THR A 26 -4.26 4.44 -5.68
CA THR A 26 -5.49 3.87 -6.24
C THR A 26 -5.24 2.59 -7.05
N LEU A 27 -4.12 2.50 -7.77
CA LEU A 27 -3.72 1.27 -8.47
C LEU A 27 -3.39 0.14 -7.49
N LEU A 28 -2.69 0.44 -6.39
CA LEU A 28 -2.45 -0.52 -5.30
C LEU A 28 -3.77 -1.02 -4.71
N ALA A 29 -4.70 -0.10 -4.43
CA ALA A 29 -6.01 -0.42 -3.88
C ALA A 29 -6.82 -1.34 -4.81
N MET A 30 -6.88 -1.03 -6.10
CA MET A 30 -7.58 -1.84 -7.11
C MET A 30 -6.92 -3.21 -7.30
N THR A 31 -5.59 -3.27 -7.28
CA THR A 31 -4.85 -4.53 -7.32
C THR A 31 -5.20 -5.41 -6.13
N ALA A 32 -5.25 -4.82 -4.93
CA ALA A 32 -5.62 -5.55 -3.72
C ALA A 32 -7.05 -6.09 -3.79
N VAL A 33 -8.03 -5.28 -4.23
CA VAL A 33 -9.41 -5.73 -4.42
C VAL A 33 -9.46 -6.90 -5.40
N GLY A 34 -8.84 -6.78 -6.58
CA GLY A 34 -8.85 -7.86 -7.58
C GLY A 34 -8.21 -9.16 -7.05
N MET A 35 -7.10 -9.05 -6.33
CA MET A 35 -6.46 -10.21 -5.70
C MET A 35 -7.29 -10.80 -4.57
N ASP A 36 -7.99 -9.97 -3.82
CA ASP A 36 -8.85 -10.41 -2.71
C ASP A 36 -10.06 -11.19 -3.21
N GLU A 37 -10.70 -10.70 -4.27
CA GLU A 37 -11.82 -11.38 -4.95
C GLU A 37 -11.39 -12.76 -5.46
N ILE A 38 -10.34 -12.84 -6.27
CA ILE A 38 -9.92 -14.12 -6.88
C ILE A 38 -9.34 -15.11 -5.86
N SER A 39 -8.94 -14.63 -4.69
CA SER A 39 -8.46 -15.47 -3.60
C SER A 39 -9.54 -15.76 -2.55
N ASN A 40 -10.77 -15.25 -2.74
CA ASN A 40 -11.87 -15.37 -1.79
C ASN A 40 -11.47 -14.90 -0.37
N GLY A 41 -10.91 -13.69 -0.27
CA GLY A 41 -10.60 -13.06 1.02
C GLY A 41 -9.25 -13.44 1.63
N ARG A 42 -8.40 -14.20 0.91
CA ARG A 42 -7.10 -14.69 1.42
C ARG A 42 -5.92 -13.77 1.12
N PHE A 43 -6.16 -12.64 0.44
CA PHE A 43 -5.08 -11.75 0.04
C PHE A 43 -4.59 -10.87 1.20
N VAL A 44 -3.28 -10.62 1.23
CA VAL A 44 -2.61 -9.66 2.12
C VAL A 44 -1.76 -8.71 1.27
N LEU A 45 -1.99 -7.40 1.40
CA LEU A 45 -1.24 -6.39 0.67
C LEU A 45 0.06 -6.04 1.43
N GLY A 46 1.18 -6.66 1.05
CA GLY A 46 2.50 -6.22 1.51
C GLY A 46 3.02 -5.02 0.73
N LEU A 47 3.42 -3.96 1.43
CA LEU A 47 3.91 -2.69 0.90
C LEU A 47 5.34 -2.40 1.37
N GLY A 48 6.08 -1.62 0.58
CA GLY A 48 7.39 -1.11 0.97
C GLY A 48 7.81 0.11 0.17
N ALA A 49 8.68 0.91 0.76
CA ALA A 49 9.25 2.09 0.12
C ALA A 49 10.37 1.76 -0.89
N SER A 50 10.96 0.57 -0.79
CA SER A 50 12.24 0.23 -1.45
C SER A 50 13.36 1.21 -1.00
N GLY A 51 14.34 1.48 -1.86
CA GLY A 51 15.42 2.44 -1.64
C GLY A 51 15.77 3.19 -2.93
N PRO A 52 16.61 4.25 -2.85
CA PRO A 52 16.87 5.15 -3.95
C PRO A 52 17.48 4.45 -5.18
N GLN A 53 18.30 3.41 -5.00
CA GLN A 53 18.86 2.65 -6.13
C GLN A 53 17.77 2.04 -7.02
N VAL A 54 16.67 1.55 -6.41
CA VAL A 54 15.54 1.00 -7.15
C VAL A 54 14.61 2.11 -7.63
N ILE A 55 14.25 3.04 -6.75
CA ILE A 55 13.22 4.04 -7.07
C ILE A 55 13.73 5.11 -8.03
N GLU A 56 14.92 5.66 -7.80
CA GLU A 56 15.51 6.67 -8.67
C GLU A 56 16.24 6.01 -9.83
N GLY A 57 17.06 4.98 -9.55
CA GLY A 57 17.91 4.35 -10.55
C GLY A 57 17.14 3.50 -11.57
N PHE A 58 16.13 2.75 -11.14
CA PHE A 58 15.39 1.83 -12.02
C PHE A 58 14.03 2.37 -12.47
N HIS A 59 13.30 3.05 -11.57
CA HIS A 59 11.98 3.60 -11.90
C HIS A 59 12.01 5.08 -12.33
N GLY A 60 13.12 5.79 -12.14
CA GLY A 60 13.23 7.21 -12.52
C GLY A 60 12.35 8.15 -11.69
N ILE A 61 11.95 7.75 -10.49
CA ILE A 61 11.07 8.51 -9.60
C ILE A 61 11.89 9.07 -8.44
N PRO A 62 11.72 10.35 -8.04
CA PRO A 62 12.42 10.89 -6.87
C PRO A 62 12.09 10.12 -5.59
N TYR A 63 13.12 9.68 -4.84
CA TYR A 63 12.93 8.99 -3.57
C TYR A 63 12.91 9.97 -2.40
N LYS A 64 11.72 10.54 -2.13
CA LYS A 64 11.52 11.53 -1.06
C LYS A 64 10.39 11.12 -0.12
N ALA A 65 10.56 11.41 1.17
CA ALA A 65 9.54 11.26 2.22
C ALA A 65 8.83 9.89 2.31
N PRO A 66 9.56 8.75 2.44
CA PRO A 66 8.97 7.40 2.40
C PRO A 66 7.91 7.14 3.47
N LEU A 67 8.06 7.69 4.67
CA LEU A 67 7.06 7.57 5.73
C LEU A 67 5.73 8.23 5.34
N GLY A 68 5.81 9.42 4.76
CA GLY A 68 4.66 10.20 4.34
C GLY A 68 3.92 9.52 3.18
N HIS A 69 4.65 9.14 2.13
CA HIS A 69 4.07 8.39 1.02
C HIS A 69 3.43 7.07 1.47
N THR A 70 4.06 6.34 2.40
CA THR A 70 3.50 5.08 2.94
C THR A 70 2.17 5.32 3.65
N ARG A 71 2.12 6.31 4.55
CA ARG A 71 0.90 6.69 5.28
C ARG A 71 -0.24 7.02 4.33
N GLU A 72 -0.02 7.97 3.43
CA GLU A 72 -1.06 8.46 2.54
C GLU A 72 -1.51 7.36 1.56
N ALA A 73 -0.59 6.51 1.10
CA ALA A 73 -0.94 5.37 0.26
C ALA A 73 -1.87 4.38 0.98
N ILE A 74 -1.61 4.08 2.25
CA ILE A 74 -2.46 3.22 3.09
C ILE A 74 -3.82 3.86 3.29
N GLU A 75 -3.88 5.13 3.67
CA GLU A 75 -5.13 5.86 3.88
C GLU A 75 -6.00 5.86 2.61
N ILE A 76 -5.41 6.14 1.45
CA ILE A 76 -6.11 6.08 0.16
C ILE A 76 -6.62 4.66 -0.13
N CYS A 77 -5.79 3.63 0.08
CA CYS A 77 -6.24 2.24 -0.08
C CYS A 77 -7.47 1.93 0.78
N ARG A 78 -7.42 2.28 2.07
CA ARG A 78 -8.53 2.08 3.01
C ARG A 78 -9.79 2.86 2.57
N LYS A 79 -9.65 4.11 2.10
CA LYS A 79 -10.79 4.90 1.57
C LYS A 79 -11.42 4.23 0.35
N VAL A 80 -10.60 3.73 -0.58
CA VAL A 80 -11.08 3.00 -1.77
C VAL A 80 -11.85 1.73 -1.38
N TRP A 81 -11.35 0.95 -0.41
CA TRP A 81 -11.97 -0.30 0.01
C TRP A 81 -13.27 -0.10 0.80
N LYS A 82 -13.31 0.91 1.68
CA LYS A 82 -14.55 1.30 2.37
C LYS A 82 -15.63 1.74 1.39
N ARG A 83 -15.24 2.47 0.33
CA ARG A 83 -16.11 2.88 -0.77
C ARG A 83 -17.36 3.70 -0.35
N GLU A 84 -17.32 4.32 0.82
CA GLU A 84 -18.40 5.13 1.40
C GLU A 84 -18.74 6.32 0.47
N GLU A 85 -17.72 7.00 -0.03
CA GLU A 85 -17.83 8.17 -0.90
C GLU A 85 -16.91 8.09 -2.13
N LYS A 86 -17.06 9.01 -3.08
CA LYS A 86 -16.13 9.11 -4.21
C LYS A 86 -14.76 9.47 -3.64
N LEU A 87 -13.70 8.88 -4.17
CA LEU A 87 -12.35 9.08 -3.65
C LEU A 87 -11.94 10.54 -3.81
N THR A 88 -11.76 11.19 -2.67
CA THR A 88 -11.05 12.47 -2.53
C THR A 88 -9.93 12.31 -1.51
N TYR A 89 -8.82 12.98 -1.78
CA TYR A 89 -7.68 12.99 -0.89
C TYR A 89 -6.91 14.30 -1.08
N ASP A 90 -6.70 15.03 0.01
CA ASP A 90 -5.93 16.28 0.04
C ASP A 90 -4.79 16.08 1.05
N GLY A 91 -3.77 15.38 0.60
CA GLY A 91 -2.58 15.06 1.39
C GLY A 91 -1.40 15.93 1.01
N LYS A 92 -0.29 15.74 1.73
CA LYS A 92 0.97 16.41 1.44
C LYS A 92 1.67 15.84 0.21
N TYR A 93 1.47 14.56 -0.09
CA TYR A 93 2.15 13.87 -1.18
C TYR A 93 1.22 13.41 -2.30
N TYR A 94 -0.06 13.21 -2.00
CA TYR A 94 -1.10 12.90 -2.99
C TYR A 94 -2.26 13.88 -2.91
N THR A 95 -2.71 14.36 -4.08
CA THR A 95 -3.94 15.14 -4.23
C THR A 95 -4.81 14.47 -5.29
N LEU A 96 -6.03 14.12 -4.92
CA LEU A 96 -6.98 13.39 -5.75
C LEU A 96 -8.39 14.01 -5.59
N PRO A 97 -9.05 14.45 -6.69
CA PRO A 97 -8.50 14.64 -8.03
C PRO A 97 -7.40 15.71 -8.08
N LEU A 98 -6.66 15.78 -9.19
CA LEU A 98 -5.68 16.84 -9.39
C LEU A 98 -6.37 18.22 -9.46
N PRO A 99 -5.72 19.29 -8.98
CA PRO A 99 -6.14 20.67 -9.24
C PRO A 99 -6.27 20.98 -10.74
N GLU A 100 -7.13 21.94 -11.08
CA GLU A 100 -7.45 22.26 -12.49
C GLU A 100 -6.21 22.68 -13.31
N ASP A 101 -5.26 23.37 -12.68
CA ASP A 101 -4.02 23.87 -13.28
C ASP A 101 -2.92 22.80 -13.41
N GLN A 102 -3.13 21.61 -12.87
CA GLN A 102 -2.16 20.50 -12.88
C GLN A 102 -2.56 19.36 -13.83
N GLY A 103 -3.49 19.63 -14.75
CA GLY A 103 -3.95 18.66 -15.74
C GLY A 103 -4.88 19.29 -16.78
N THR A 104 -5.83 18.50 -17.28
CA THR A 104 -6.80 18.97 -18.29
C THR A 104 -8.00 19.71 -17.69
N GLY A 105 -8.10 19.83 -16.36
CA GLY A 105 -9.29 20.35 -15.66
C GLY A 105 -10.49 19.38 -15.64
N LEU A 106 -10.39 18.20 -16.25
CA LEU A 106 -11.51 17.23 -16.32
C LEU A 106 -11.51 16.20 -15.18
N GLY A 107 -10.53 16.27 -14.28
CA GLY A 107 -10.42 15.38 -13.13
C GLY A 107 -11.62 15.50 -12.20
N LYS A 108 -12.23 14.37 -11.85
CA LYS A 108 -13.35 14.33 -10.89
C LYS A 108 -13.18 13.19 -9.91
N PRO A 109 -13.73 13.29 -8.68
CA PRO A 109 -13.73 12.18 -7.74
C PRO A 109 -14.45 10.96 -8.34
N LEU A 110 -13.84 9.78 -8.23
CA LEU A 110 -14.38 8.51 -8.75
C LEU A 110 -14.54 7.49 -7.63
N LYS A 111 -15.46 6.53 -7.82
CA LYS A 111 -15.52 5.30 -7.01
C LYS A 111 -14.98 4.14 -7.84
N ILE A 112 -14.33 3.19 -7.17
CA ILE A 112 -14.06 1.88 -7.78
C ILE A 112 -15.40 1.23 -8.18
N ILE A 113 -15.45 0.65 -9.38
CA ILE A 113 -16.69 0.03 -9.89
C ILE A 113 -17.00 -1.24 -9.08
N THR A 114 -16.01 -2.13 -8.94
CA THR A 114 -16.09 -3.34 -8.13
C THR A 114 -16.48 -3.01 -6.70
N HIS A 115 -17.40 -3.79 -6.14
CA HIS A 115 -17.73 -3.75 -4.72
C HIS A 115 -16.77 -4.69 -3.99
N PRO A 116 -15.84 -4.18 -3.15
CA PRO A 116 -14.85 -5.03 -2.50
C PRO A 116 -15.49 -6.07 -1.58
N LEU A 117 -15.04 -7.32 -1.66
CA LEU A 117 -15.42 -8.41 -0.76
C LEU A 117 -15.21 -8.06 0.72
N ARG A 118 -14.10 -7.39 1.03
CA ARG A 118 -13.76 -6.92 2.38
C ARG A 118 -13.55 -5.40 2.38
N PRO A 119 -14.12 -4.68 3.36
CA PRO A 119 -13.86 -3.24 3.51
C PRO A 119 -12.46 -2.95 4.07
N ASN A 120 -11.77 -3.98 4.57
CA ASN A 120 -10.46 -3.87 5.21
C ASN A 120 -9.56 -5.07 4.83
N ILE A 121 -8.79 -4.94 3.74
CA ILE A 121 -7.81 -5.95 3.31
C ILE A 121 -6.55 -5.80 4.18
N PRO A 122 -5.99 -6.86 4.81
CA PRO A 122 -4.80 -6.72 5.64
C PRO A 122 -3.61 -6.14 4.88
N ILE A 123 -2.91 -5.20 5.49
CA ILE A 123 -1.69 -4.57 4.97
C ILE A 123 -0.53 -5.01 5.85
N HIS A 124 0.54 -5.49 5.22
CA HIS A 124 1.82 -5.72 5.88
C HIS A 124 2.86 -4.73 5.34
N ILE A 125 3.77 -4.23 6.17
CA ILE A 125 4.79 -3.26 5.73
C ILE A 125 6.18 -3.84 5.90
N ALA A 126 6.98 -3.79 4.84
CA ALA A 126 8.43 -3.93 4.93
C ALA A 126 9.05 -2.60 5.35
N SER A 127 9.37 -2.50 6.63
CA SER A 127 9.89 -1.27 7.25
C SER A 127 11.16 -1.54 8.05
N LEU A 128 12.04 -0.55 8.03
CA LEU A 128 13.30 -0.52 8.77
C LEU A 128 13.45 0.85 9.45
N GLY A 129 14.08 0.85 10.63
CA GLY A 129 14.29 2.04 11.44
C GLY A 129 13.07 2.41 12.30
N PRO A 130 13.30 3.09 13.45
CA PRO A 130 12.30 3.26 14.51
C PRO A 130 11.02 3.91 14.01
N LYS A 131 11.11 5.06 13.34
CA LYS A 131 9.93 5.80 12.83
C LYS A 131 9.08 5.00 11.83
N ASN A 132 9.70 4.14 11.03
CA ASN A 132 8.98 3.33 10.04
C ASN A 132 8.31 2.12 10.71
N VAL A 133 8.94 1.57 11.73
CA VAL A 133 8.36 0.52 12.58
C VAL A 133 7.20 1.09 13.41
N GLU A 134 7.33 2.29 13.97
CA GLU A 134 6.24 3.01 14.65
C GLU A 134 5.04 3.21 13.71
N LEU A 135 5.28 3.72 12.49
CA LEU A 135 4.24 3.85 11.47
C LEU A 135 3.58 2.51 11.13
N THR A 136 4.38 1.43 11.07
CA THR A 136 3.87 0.07 10.82
C THR A 136 2.96 -0.38 11.95
N ALA A 137 3.36 -0.18 13.21
CA ALA A 137 2.55 -0.52 14.37
C ALA A 137 1.25 0.29 14.44
N GLU A 138 1.24 1.51 13.91
CA GLU A 138 0.05 2.37 13.87
C GLU A 138 -0.96 1.95 12.79
N LEU A 139 -0.50 1.59 11.59
CA LEU A 139 -1.36 1.53 10.38
C LEU A 139 -1.54 0.15 9.75
N ALA A 140 -0.74 -0.85 10.16
CA ALA A 140 -0.66 -2.13 9.47
C ALA A 140 -0.92 -3.32 10.40
N GLU A 141 -1.43 -4.40 9.81
CA GLU A 141 -1.70 -5.65 10.52
C GLU A 141 -0.48 -6.57 10.61
N GLY A 142 0.61 -6.25 9.90
CA GLY A 142 1.84 -7.04 9.95
C GLY A 142 3.10 -6.26 9.58
N TRP A 143 4.22 -6.74 10.12
CA TRP A 143 5.55 -6.21 9.84
C TRP A 143 6.38 -7.28 9.10
N LEU A 144 7.05 -6.87 8.03
CA LEU A 144 7.95 -7.70 7.23
C LEU A 144 9.40 -7.20 7.42
N PRO A 145 10.06 -7.56 8.53
CA PRO A 145 11.41 -7.09 8.78
C PRO A 145 12.42 -7.78 7.86
N THR A 146 13.48 -7.05 7.49
CA THR A 146 14.65 -7.62 6.79
C THR A 146 15.79 -7.82 7.78
N LEU A 147 16.35 -9.03 7.81
CA LEU A 147 17.52 -9.39 8.63
C LEU A 147 17.37 -9.04 10.13
N PHE A 148 16.15 -9.16 10.66
CA PHE A 148 15.85 -8.86 12.05
C PHE A 148 16.01 -10.10 12.92
N HIS A 149 16.80 -9.97 13.99
CA HIS A 149 16.98 -11.01 14.97
C HIS A 149 16.49 -10.53 16.34
N ALA A 150 15.26 -10.90 16.70
CA ALA A 150 14.54 -10.38 17.86
C ALA A 150 15.37 -10.39 19.17
N ARG A 151 16.16 -11.45 19.38
CA ARG A 151 16.97 -11.61 20.61
C ARG A 151 18.18 -10.66 20.66
N GLN A 152 18.77 -10.33 19.51
CA GLN A 152 19.92 -9.42 19.41
C GLN A 152 19.49 -7.96 19.25
N SER A 153 18.29 -7.71 18.73
CA SER A 153 17.76 -6.37 18.52
C SER A 153 16.98 -5.82 19.72
N ARG A 154 16.86 -6.59 20.80
CA ARG A 154 16.13 -6.22 22.03
C ARG A 154 16.62 -4.94 22.70
N SER A 155 17.89 -4.57 22.53
CA SER A 155 18.48 -3.34 23.09
C SER A 155 18.45 -2.15 22.12
N ARG A 156 17.91 -2.34 20.90
CA ARG A 156 17.87 -1.35 19.82
C ARG A 156 16.45 -0.95 19.43
N ILE A 157 15.46 -1.61 20.02
CA ILE A 157 14.04 -1.31 19.91
C ILE A 157 13.60 -1.21 21.36
N TRP A 158 13.01 -0.08 21.73
CA TRP A 158 12.76 0.44 23.10
C TRP A 158 13.94 1.25 23.66
#